data_AF-A0A3D1R8P6-F1
#
_entry.id   AF-A0A3D1R8P6-F1
#
_cell.length_a   1.000
_cell.length_b   1.000
_cell.length_c   1.000
_cell.angle_alpha   90.00
_cell.angle_beta   90.00
_cell.angle_gamma   90.00
#
_symmetry.space_group_name_H-M   'P 1'
#
loop_
_entity.id
_entity.type
_entity.pdbx_description
1 polymer ?
#
loop_
_entity_poly.entity_id
_entity_poly.type
_entity_poly.pdbx_seq_one_letter_code
_entity_poly.pdbx_strand_id
1 'polypeptide(L)'
;MTETTTLLCELCETPMTAQGPSGSTVRYYFCAGCGRWVASTYGDDLVRARTARVDKPEQRRATTTDDFDRIKERLTRWIAELDESDPFQTLGLPPSAPEETVRARFHELALRHHPDRGGDAAQMRRVIAAYDPRPVLVQ
;
A
#
# COMPACT_ATOMS: atom_id res chain seq x y z
N MET A 1 -29.90 -8.91 45.41
CA MET A 1 -29.25 -7.58 45.43
C MET A 1 -27.99 -7.75 44.61
N THR A 2 -28.00 -7.35 43.32
CA THR A 2 -26.79 -7.44 42.49
C THR A 2 -25.85 -6.36 42.96
N GLU A 3 -24.87 -6.75 43.77
CA GLU A 3 -23.78 -5.89 44.19
C GLU A 3 -23.02 -5.51 42.91
N THR A 4 -23.18 -4.26 42.47
CA THR A 4 -22.48 -3.76 41.29
C THR A 4 -21.02 -3.61 41.66
N THR A 5 -20.25 -4.69 41.53
CA THR A 5 -18.81 -4.69 41.79
C THR A 5 -18.14 -3.71 40.83
N THR A 6 -17.69 -2.58 41.35
CA THR A 6 -16.96 -1.59 40.55
C THR A 6 -15.58 -2.15 40.23
N LEU A 7 -15.31 -2.42 38.95
CA LEU A 7 -14.01 -2.89 38.50
C LEU A 7 -13.02 -1.73 38.44
N LEU A 8 -11.87 -1.89 39.10
CA LEU A 8 -10.77 -0.93 39.07
C LEU A 8 -9.67 -1.40 38.14
N CYS A 9 -9.01 -0.46 37.45
CA CYS A 9 -7.82 -0.77 36.67
C CYS A 9 -6.63 -1.08 37.59
N GLU A 10 -6.00 -2.24 37.45
CA GLU A 10 -4.81 -2.61 38.25
C GLU A 10 -3.59 -1.70 38.03
N LEU A 11 -3.58 -0.87 36.98
CA LEU A 11 -2.44 -0.02 36.63
C LEU A 11 -2.55 1.41 37.17
N CYS A 12 -3.76 1.96 37.22
CA CYS A 12 -4.00 3.36 37.57
C CYS A 12 -5.20 3.56 38.51
N GLU A 13 -5.75 2.47 39.05
CA GLU A 13 -6.83 2.43 40.05
C GLU A 13 -8.11 3.19 39.65
N THR A 14 -8.22 3.57 38.37
CA THR A 14 -9.38 4.28 37.84
C THR A 14 -10.52 3.29 37.65
N PRO A 15 -11.77 3.65 38.01
CA PRO A 15 -12.93 2.81 37.74
C PRO A 15 -13.09 2.61 36.24
N MET A 16 -13.30 1.36 35.85
CA MET A 16 -13.49 0.98 34.45
C MET A 16 -14.96 1.08 34.04
N THR A 17 -15.21 1.55 32.83
CA THR A 17 -16.57 1.67 32.28
C THR A 17 -16.90 0.47 31.42
N ALA A 18 -18.02 -0.20 31.71
CA ALA A 18 -18.53 -1.28 30.88
C ALA A 18 -19.01 -0.75 29.52
N GLN A 19 -18.66 -1.46 28.46
CA GLN A 19 -19.01 -1.16 27.08
C GLN A 19 -19.80 -2.34 26.50
N GLY A 20 -20.95 -2.04 25.90
CA GLY A 20 -21.80 -3.01 25.23
C GLY A 20 -23.19 -3.19 25.87
N PRO A 21 -24.10 -3.89 25.18
CA PRO A 21 -25.48 -4.10 25.64
C PRO A 21 -25.55 -5.00 26.88
N SER A 22 -26.42 -4.63 27.81
CA SER A 22 -26.74 -5.41 29.01
C SER A 22 -27.31 -6.78 28.63
N GLY A 23 -26.48 -7.81 28.58
CA GLY A 23 -26.92 -9.18 28.27
C GLY A 23 -25.97 -10.02 27.42
N SER A 24 -24.87 -9.46 26.91
CA SER A 24 -23.84 -10.26 26.23
C SER A 24 -23.04 -11.10 27.22
N THR A 25 -22.73 -12.34 26.84
CA THR A 25 -21.87 -13.27 27.61
C THR A 25 -20.46 -12.72 27.83
N VAL A 26 -19.99 -11.87 26.91
CA VAL A 26 -18.72 -11.15 27.05
C VAL A 26 -19.02 -9.69 27.31
N ARG A 27 -18.45 -9.14 28.40
CA ARG A 27 -18.45 -7.71 28.69
C ARG A 27 -17.07 -7.14 28.46
N TYR A 28 -17.03 -5.99 27.80
CA TYR A 28 -15.80 -5.24 27.61
C TYR A 28 -15.76 -4.07 28.58
N TYR A 29 -14.58 -3.77 29.10
CA TYR A 29 -14.36 -2.67 30.04
C TYR A 29 -13.22 -1.80 29.52
N PHE A 30 -13.43 -0.49 29.54
CA PHE A 30 -12.46 0.51 29.14
C PHE A 30 -12.02 1.35 30.33
N CYS A 31 -10.71 1.57 30.45
CA CYS A 31 -10.15 2.47 31.45
C CYS A 31 -9.89 3.85 30.86
N ALA A 32 -10.57 4.89 31.38
CA ALA A 32 -10.36 6.28 30.95
C ALA A 32 -8.97 6.85 31.32
N GLY A 33 -8.31 6.31 32.35
CA GLY A 33 -6.98 6.77 32.79
C GLY A 33 -5.83 6.38 31.86
N CYS A 34 -5.70 5.08 31.54
CA CYS A 34 -4.59 4.55 30.76
C CYS A 34 -4.97 3.98 29.37
N GLY A 35 -6.25 4.03 28.99
CA GLY A 35 -6.74 3.53 27.70
C GLY A 35 -6.79 2.01 27.56
N ARG A 36 -6.60 1.26 28.66
CA ARG A 36 -6.60 -0.21 28.68
C ARG A 36 -8.00 -0.77 28.41
N TRP A 37 -8.05 -1.78 27.57
CA TRP A 37 -9.23 -2.64 27.37
C TRP A 37 -9.05 -3.98 28.09
N VAL A 38 -10.16 -4.46 28.66
CA VAL A 38 -10.27 -5.76 29.31
C VAL A 38 -11.58 -6.40 28.87
N ALA A 39 -11.56 -7.70 28.60
CA ALA A 39 -12.78 -8.48 28.37
C ALA A 39 -12.97 -9.45 29.54
N SER A 40 -14.20 -9.54 30.05
CA SER A 40 -14.61 -10.58 31.00
C SER A 40 -15.72 -11.42 30.39
N THR A 41 -15.54 -12.73 30.39
CA THR A 41 -16.59 -13.71 30.04
C THR A 41 -17.43 -14.12 31.25
N TYR A 42 -16.98 -13.75 32.45
CA TYR A 42 -17.69 -13.96 33.70
C TYR A 42 -18.32 -12.63 34.11
N GLY A 43 -19.64 -12.62 34.31
CA GLY A 43 -20.29 -11.47 34.95
C GLY A 43 -19.73 -11.29 36.36
N ASP A 44 -19.40 -10.04 36.70
CA ASP A 44 -18.91 -9.44 37.96
C ASP A 44 -17.78 -10.13 38.76
N ASP A 45 -17.52 -11.42 38.56
CA ASP A 45 -16.48 -12.18 39.25
C ASP A 45 -15.43 -12.70 38.26
N LEU A 46 -14.17 -12.32 38.49
CA LEU A 46 -12.93 -12.77 37.81
C LEU A 46 -12.56 -12.07 36.49
N VAL A 47 -11.92 -10.90 36.63
CA VAL A 47 -10.91 -10.46 35.67
C VAL A 47 -9.53 -10.86 36.18
N ARG A 48 -9.08 -12.05 35.79
CA ARG A 48 -7.64 -12.35 35.72
C ARG A 48 -7.32 -12.84 34.32
N ALA A 49 -7.11 -11.90 33.41
CA ALA A 49 -6.52 -12.20 32.12
C ALA A 49 -5.46 -11.14 31.78
N ARG A 50 -4.21 -11.48 32.12
CA ARG A 50 -3.03 -10.98 31.39
C ARG A 50 -3.10 -11.52 29.95
N THR A 51 -3.94 -10.96 29.10
CA THR A 51 -3.93 -11.31 27.67
C THR A 51 -3.96 -10.06 26.81
N ALA A 52 -2.82 -9.88 26.16
CA ALA A 52 -2.56 -9.10 24.95
C ALA A 52 -2.90 -7.61 25.00
N ARG A 53 -1.83 -6.80 25.07
CA ARG A 53 -1.82 -5.61 24.22
C ARG A 53 -1.80 -6.12 22.77
N VAL A 54 -2.73 -5.70 21.92
CA VAL A 54 -2.31 -5.39 20.54
C VAL A 54 -1.76 -3.98 20.63
N ASP A 55 -0.56 -3.88 21.20
CA ASP A 55 0.33 -2.77 20.93
C ASP A 55 0.77 -3.07 19.50
N LYS A 56 0.00 -2.62 18.50
CA LYS A 56 0.65 -2.32 17.24
C LYS A 56 1.37 -1.01 17.58
N PRO A 57 2.67 -1.01 17.89
CA PRO A 57 3.37 0.26 17.99
C PRO A 57 3.09 0.91 16.65
N GLU A 58 2.31 1.99 16.66
CA GLU A 58 2.22 2.84 15.51
C GLU A 58 3.67 3.16 15.20
N GLN A 59 4.15 2.64 14.08
CA GLN A 59 5.48 2.91 13.59
C GLN A 59 5.51 4.38 13.13
N ARG A 60 5.16 5.33 14.00
CA ARG A 60 5.62 6.70 13.95
C ARG A 60 7.09 6.67 14.36
N ARG A 61 7.92 6.08 13.51
CA ARG A 61 9.16 6.78 13.22
C ARG A 61 8.71 8.16 12.78
N ALA A 62 9.22 9.21 13.42
CA ALA A 62 9.07 10.55 12.88
C ALA A 62 9.71 10.52 11.49
N THR A 63 8.93 10.21 10.46
CA THR A 63 9.39 10.26 9.08
C THR A 63 9.62 11.74 8.84
N THR A 64 10.88 12.14 8.92
CA THR A 64 11.28 13.49 8.54
C THR A 64 10.94 13.63 7.05
N THR A 65 10.68 14.86 6.61
CA THR A 65 10.50 15.15 5.18
C THR A 65 11.67 14.59 4.36
N ASP A 66 12.88 14.61 4.93
CA ASP A 66 14.11 14.05 4.36
C ASP A 66 14.03 12.54 4.05
N ASP A 67 13.41 11.73 4.92
CA ASP A 67 13.23 10.30 4.66
C ASP A 67 12.24 10.06 3.51
N PHE A 68 11.21 10.89 3.40
CA PHE A 68 10.24 10.82 2.31
C PHE A 68 10.85 11.27 0.98
N ASP A 69 11.64 12.34 0.99
CA ASP A 69 12.32 12.87 -0.19
C ASP A 69 13.32 11.87 -0.74
N ARG A 70 14.12 11.22 0.12
CA ARG A 70 15.04 10.14 -0.30
C ARG A 70 14.32 8.96 -0.94
N ILE A 71 13.17 8.55 -0.41
CA ILE A 71 12.36 7.47 -0.97
C ILE A 71 11.77 7.89 -2.33
N LYS A 72 11.28 9.12 -2.42
CA LYS A 72 10.73 9.70 -3.66
C LYS A 72 11.79 9.77 -4.75
N GLU A 73 12.99 10.27 -4.45
CA GLU A 73 14.10 10.33 -5.41
C GLU A 73 14.50 8.94 -5.91
N ARG A 74 14.57 7.95 -5.01
CA ARG A 74 14.86 6.57 -5.39
C ARG A 74 13.76 5.99 -6.29
N LEU A 75 12.49 6.27 -5.98
CA LEU A 75 11.35 5.82 -6.77
C LEU A 75 11.33 6.50 -8.15
N THR A 76 11.55 7.80 -8.22
CA THR A 76 11.63 8.56 -9.49
C THR A 76 12.72 7.98 -10.39
N ARG A 77 13.89 7.67 -9.85
CA ARG A 77 14.98 7.04 -10.62
C ARG A 77 14.57 5.68 -11.19
N TRP A 78 13.93 4.85 -10.36
CA TRP A 78 13.47 3.53 -10.77
C TRP A 78 12.35 3.59 -11.82
N ILE A 79 11.39 4.51 -11.65
CA ILE A 79 10.32 4.73 -12.64
C ILE A 79 10.90 5.25 -13.96
N ALA A 80 11.88 6.15 -13.93
CA ALA A 80 12.53 6.63 -15.15
C ALA A 80 13.25 5.49 -15.91
N GLU A 81 13.94 4.60 -15.19
CA GLU A 81 14.58 3.42 -15.79
C GLU A 81 13.57 2.43 -16.39
N LEU A 82 12.41 2.26 -15.76
CA LEU A 82 11.31 1.46 -16.30
C LEU A 82 10.66 2.12 -17.53
N ASP A 83 10.45 3.43 -17.50
CA ASP A 83 9.82 4.18 -18.60
C ASP A 83 10.72 4.22 -19.84
N GLU A 84 12.04 4.35 -19.67
CA GLU A 84 13.02 4.25 -20.76
C GLU A 84 13.02 2.88 -21.45
N SER A 85 12.52 1.84 -20.78
CA SER A 85 12.49 0.47 -21.31
C SER A 85 11.11 0.01 -21.79
N ASP A 86 10.06 0.86 -21.71
CA ASP A 86 8.72 0.50 -22.16
C ASP A 86 8.57 0.66 -23.69
N PRO A 87 8.40 -0.45 -24.44
CA PRO A 87 8.21 -0.41 -25.89
C PRO A 87 6.93 0.35 -26.31
N PHE A 88 5.88 0.28 -25.50
CA PHE A 88 4.58 0.89 -25.81
C PHE A 88 4.64 2.41 -25.69
N GLN A 89 5.38 2.94 -24.72
CA GLN A 89 5.65 4.38 -24.59
C GLN A 89 6.44 4.91 -25.79
N THR A 90 7.45 4.16 -26.24
CA THR A 90 8.24 4.52 -27.43
C THR A 90 7.37 4.61 -28.70
N LEU A 91 6.31 3.79 -28.80
CA LEU A 91 5.34 3.83 -29.89
C LEU A 91 4.16 4.79 -29.64
N GLY A 92 4.08 5.42 -28.46
CA GLY A 92 2.99 6.32 -28.07
C GLY A 92 1.64 5.61 -27.93
N LEU A 93 1.66 4.36 -27.48
CA LEU A 93 0.47 3.51 -27.34
C LEU A 93 0.28 3.06 -25.89
N PRO A 94 -0.97 2.80 -25.46
CA PRO A 94 -1.20 2.13 -24.19
C PRO A 94 -0.71 0.67 -24.25
N PRO A 95 -0.29 0.07 -23.13
CA PRO A 95 0.13 -1.33 -23.07
C PRO A 95 -1.00 -2.32 -23.37
N SER A 96 -2.25 -1.85 -23.37
CA SER A 96 -3.44 -2.62 -23.76
C SER A 96 -3.84 -2.44 -25.23
N ALA A 97 -3.04 -1.74 -26.04
CA ALA A 97 -3.33 -1.53 -27.45
C ALA A 97 -3.36 -2.87 -28.22
N PRO A 98 -4.34 -3.08 -29.11
CA PRO A 98 -4.36 -4.29 -29.94
C PRO A 98 -3.21 -4.29 -30.95
N GLU A 99 -2.73 -5.48 -31.30
CA GLU A 99 -1.57 -5.68 -32.19
C GLU A 99 -1.69 -4.94 -33.53
N GLU A 100 -2.91 -4.88 -34.09
CA GLU A 100 -3.19 -4.15 -35.34
C GLU A 100 -2.90 -2.64 -35.20
N THR A 101 -3.21 -2.06 -34.03
CA THR A 101 -2.92 -0.65 -33.74
C THR A 101 -1.42 -0.44 -33.52
N VAL A 102 -0.73 -1.39 -32.90
CA VAL A 102 0.74 -1.37 -32.74
C VAL A 102 1.42 -1.38 -34.10
N ARG A 103 1.01 -2.26 -35.00
CA ARG A 103 1.54 -2.35 -36.37
C ARG A 103 1.26 -1.10 -37.19
N ALA A 104 0.06 -0.54 -37.08
CA ALA A 104 -0.28 0.70 -37.78
C ALA A 104 0.59 1.88 -37.33
N ARG A 105 0.80 2.05 -36.01
CA ARG A 105 1.68 3.09 -35.46
C ARG A 105 3.14 2.89 -35.84
N PHE A 106 3.62 1.65 -35.79
CA PHE A 106 4.97 1.33 -36.24
C PHE A 106 5.19 1.76 -37.69
N HIS A 107 4.27 1.45 -38.59
CA HIS A 107 4.37 1.83 -40.00
C HIS A 107 4.35 3.36 -40.19
N GLU A 108 3.51 4.09 -39.46
CA GLU A 108 3.48 5.55 -39.46
C GLU A 108 4.83 6.16 -39.04
N LEU A 109 5.41 5.68 -37.95
CA LEU A 109 6.69 6.15 -37.42
C LEU A 109 7.87 5.76 -38.31
N ALA A 110 7.85 4.55 -38.86
CA ALA A 110 8.86 4.06 -39.80
C ALA A 110 8.92 4.93 -41.07
N LEU A 111 7.76 5.29 -41.62
CA LEU A 111 7.70 6.19 -42.78
C LEU A 111 8.20 7.60 -42.47
N ARG A 112 7.96 8.09 -41.25
CA ARG A 112 8.39 9.42 -40.79
C ARG A 112 9.90 9.50 -40.54
N HIS A 113 10.50 8.46 -39.96
CA HIS A 113 11.90 8.45 -39.55
C HIS A 113 12.82 7.67 -40.49
N HIS A 114 12.32 7.21 -41.64
CA HIS A 114 13.10 6.43 -42.60
C HIS A 114 14.35 7.20 -43.08
N PRO A 115 15.58 6.64 -42.96
CA PRO A 115 16.80 7.33 -43.36
C PRO A 115 16.83 7.69 -44.86
N ASP A 116 16.31 6.82 -45.72
CA ASP A 116 16.23 7.08 -47.18
C ASP A 116 15.30 8.26 -47.54
N ARG A 117 14.44 8.70 -46.61
CA ARG A 117 13.55 9.86 -46.81
C ARG A 117 14.05 11.12 -46.09
N GLY A 118 15.30 11.10 -45.63
CA GLY A 118 15.90 12.18 -44.84
C GLY A 118 15.57 12.13 -43.35
N GLY A 119 15.07 10.98 -42.86
CA GLY A 119 14.79 10.75 -41.44
C GLY A 119 16.03 10.34 -40.63
N ASP A 120 15.89 10.31 -39.31
CA ASP A 120 16.97 9.95 -38.39
C ASP A 120 17.07 8.43 -38.20
N ALA A 121 18.18 7.85 -38.65
CA ALA A 121 18.50 6.43 -38.48
C ALA A 121 18.55 5.98 -37.00
N ALA A 122 18.86 6.89 -36.06
CA ALA A 122 18.80 6.59 -34.63
C ALA A 122 17.35 6.47 -34.13
N GLN A 123 16.45 7.34 -34.60
CA GLN A 123 15.02 7.23 -34.29
C GLN A 123 14.43 5.96 -34.88
N MET A 124 14.75 5.63 -36.14
CA MET A 124 14.25 4.42 -36.78
C MET A 124 14.66 3.15 -36.01
N ARG A 125 15.91 3.08 -35.51
CA ARG A 125 16.36 1.97 -34.67
C ARG A 125 15.57 1.83 -33.37
N ARG A 126 15.21 2.94 -32.72
CA ARG A 126 14.38 2.93 -31.50
C ARG A 126 12.97 2.40 -31.77
N VAL A 127 12.35 2.85 -32.87
CA VAL A 127 11.00 2.40 -33.27
C VAL A 127 11.02 0.89 -33.60
N ILE A 128 12.05 0.39 -34.29
CA ILE A 128 12.22 -1.05 -34.56
C ILE A 128 12.38 -1.84 -33.27
N ALA A 129 13.23 -1.37 -32.34
CA ALA A 129 13.44 -2.04 -31.05
C ALA A 129 12.15 -2.10 -30.21
N ALA A 130 11.29 -1.09 -30.33
CA ALA A 130 10.01 -1.04 -29.63
C ALA A 130 8.92 -1.92 -30.27
N TYR A 131 9.02 -2.22 -31.57
CA TYR A 131 8.02 -3.03 -32.29
C TYR A 131 8.19 -4.55 -32.11
N ASP A 132 9.37 -5.01 -31.70
CA ASP A 132 9.62 -6.42 -31.35
C ASP A 132 9.74 -6.59 -29.81
N PRO A 133 8.66 -6.38 -29.04
CA PRO A 133 8.66 -6.72 -27.63
C PRO A 133 8.59 -8.24 -27.53
N ARG A 134 9.73 -8.93 -27.62
CA ARG A 134 9.82 -10.29 -27.10
C ARG A 134 9.37 -10.22 -25.64
N PRO A 135 8.24 -10.84 -25.25
CA PRO A 135 7.86 -10.84 -23.85
C PRO A 135 8.96 -11.57 -23.11
N VAL A 136 9.70 -10.87 -22.26
CA VAL A 136 10.56 -11.51 -21.28
C VAL A 136 9.60 -12.21 -20.32
N LEU A 137 9.31 -13.47 -20.60
CA LEU A 137 8.70 -14.37 -19.62
C LEU A 137 9.74 -14.51 -18.50
N VAL A 138 9.58 -13.68 -17.47
CA VAL A 138 10.27 -13.85 -16.20
C VAL A 138 9.70 -15.14 -15.60
N GLN A 139 10.51 -16.21 -15.62
CA GLN A 139 10.26 -17.47 -14.91
C GLN A 139 10.68 -17.36 -13.45
#